data_AF-A0A1M5KTK2-F1
#
_entry.id   AF-A0A1M5KTK2-F1
#
_cell.length_a   1.000
_cell.length_b   1.000
_cell.length_c   1.000
_cell.angle_alpha   90.00
_cell.angle_beta   90.00
_cell.angle_gamma   90.00
#
_symmetry.space_group_name_H-M   'P 1'
#
loop_
_entity.id
_entity.type
_entity.pdbx_description
1 polymer ?
#
loop_
_entity_poly.entity_id
_entity_poly.type
_entity_poly.pdbx_seq_one_letter_code
_entity_poly.pdbx_strand_id
1 'polypeptide(L)'
;MKNLIKTLLICFPLILCGQEGITFEVEELSPPDKFLRLQSYNDIYENLILKDADLRKWDLEQHNLDFDYKIMAKSAAPDSLVNYGYNSFFNGMYAAYADHRPFVLSPDMVWLLISQGFARHVNANPEILRKDLVDFSGKLSLVVESEDGLTSDVKKWEAVFPQFTSQIAEHTGEELIGILSSDFSTTTSIERVASEITIMEAMEPYFEFVHMLVVCGIPKITLEGTPEDWQKILDKTRKLEEYNLKWWTGELEPLLQEFVRASSGVIDKDFWRNMFKYHSQEKYGAPNIIDGWIVKFFPYDKDGKRNNLKKLEGGGSLPEEMVKVDLKHVEVNGGHTQTTMLELWAGFIGLEQNPETFALTPKISWMIRKKDVDQEALQQKLEAENYPSYFPGSGINLRIIEIPEVLKNLEEIYTLNLEFTQKVHIPKWLKEIRIGQLKITGEISKSEKEKIIKWFPKTQIEINGRKTRKEGTAEIIIFPFQTSKKSGQINDEFVIVPFPTPNKSDEINKEDRNPDSGEETAIKSFTEAEIKNNPKSHRIRDNSWIVVRDSIPESLKKLDEIWVLEVRNYNFENEIQIPDWIGDIKIRNISVINKTTPENIKKIKSLLPETKIYVNRVRVQ
;
A
#
# COMPACT_ATOMS: atom_id res chain seq x y z
N MET A 1 31.05 29.65 60.23
CA MET A 1 29.99 28.75 59.70
C MET A 1 30.31 28.41 58.25
N LYS A 2 29.66 27.38 57.66
CA LYS A 2 30.18 26.72 56.45
C LYS A 2 30.12 27.58 55.19
N ASN A 3 31.15 27.46 54.35
CA ASN A 3 31.15 27.95 52.97
C ASN A 3 30.10 27.21 52.14
N LEU A 4 29.45 27.89 51.20
CA LEU A 4 28.63 27.27 50.16
C LEU A 4 28.90 27.95 48.81
N ILE A 5 29.95 27.51 48.13
CA ILE A 5 30.24 27.91 46.75
C ILE A 5 29.17 27.29 45.87
N LYS A 6 28.31 28.13 45.27
CA LYS A 6 27.38 27.69 44.23
C LYS A 6 28.14 27.59 42.90
N THR A 7 28.61 26.39 42.57
CA THR A 7 29.14 26.10 41.23
C THR A 7 28.01 26.25 40.22
N LEU A 8 28.06 27.31 39.41
CA LEU A 8 27.14 27.52 38.31
C LEU A 8 27.53 26.58 37.17
N LEU A 9 26.87 25.42 37.04
CA LEU A 9 27.01 24.59 35.84
C LEU A 9 26.36 25.32 34.67
N ILE A 10 27.17 26.10 33.95
CA ILE A 10 26.85 26.55 32.60
C ILE A 10 26.99 25.30 31.72
N CYS A 11 25.86 24.65 31.45
CA CYS A 11 25.78 23.65 30.38
C CYS A 11 25.95 24.39 29.05
N PHE A 12 27.20 24.54 28.60
CA PHE A 12 27.46 24.77 27.19
C PHE A 12 26.77 23.65 26.41
N PRO A 13 25.98 23.95 25.36
CA PRO A 13 25.65 22.93 24.40
C PRO A 13 26.98 22.42 23.82
N LEU A 14 27.19 21.11 23.86
CA LEU A 14 28.21 20.50 23.03
C LEU A 14 27.77 20.74 21.59
N ILE A 15 28.32 21.78 20.97
CA ILE A 15 28.37 21.93 19.53
C ILE A 15 28.94 20.61 19.03
N LEU A 16 28.16 19.83 18.29
CA LEU A 16 28.69 18.65 17.64
C LEU A 16 29.82 19.14 16.75
N CYS A 17 31.05 18.76 17.08
CA CYS A 17 32.16 18.91 16.16
C CYS A 17 31.72 18.16 14.89
N GLY A 18 31.76 18.82 13.72
CA GLY A 18 31.38 18.18 12.47
C GLY A 18 32.15 16.88 12.35
N GLN A 19 31.45 15.77 12.12
CA GLN A 19 32.10 14.46 12.08
C GLN A 19 33.18 14.51 11.00
N GLU A 20 34.41 14.13 11.35
CA GLU A 20 35.46 13.95 10.36
C GLU A 20 34.96 12.96 9.31
N GLY A 21 35.16 13.29 8.03
CA GLY A 21 34.53 12.60 6.93
C GLY A 21 35.02 13.12 5.59
N ILE A 22 34.75 12.34 4.54
CA ILE A 22 35.20 12.62 3.18
C ILE A 22 34.01 12.61 2.22
N THR A 23 33.98 13.61 1.34
CA THR A 23 33.05 13.66 0.20
C THR A 23 33.83 13.42 -1.09
N PHE A 24 33.34 12.54 -1.95
CA PHE A 24 33.96 12.23 -3.24
C PHE A 24 32.92 12.06 -4.35
N GLU A 25 33.37 12.26 -5.58
CA GLU A 25 32.53 12.22 -6.79
C GLU A 25 32.58 10.85 -7.44
N VAL A 26 31.42 10.25 -7.64
CA VAL A 26 31.21 8.92 -8.21
C VAL A 26 30.88 9.05 -9.71
N GLU A 27 29.97 9.97 -10.05
CA GLU A 27 29.48 10.23 -11.41
C GLU A 27 29.25 11.74 -11.63
N GLU A 28 29.36 12.18 -12.88
CA GLU A 28 29.10 13.57 -13.30
C GLU A 28 27.65 13.67 -13.80
N LEU A 29 26.73 13.94 -12.88
CA LEU A 29 25.29 14.05 -13.14
C LEU A 29 24.78 15.45 -12.76
N SER A 30 23.71 15.89 -13.42
CA SER A 30 23.05 17.16 -13.12
C SER A 30 22.37 17.11 -11.75
N PRO A 31 22.40 18.20 -10.95
CA PRO A 31 21.69 18.25 -9.67
C PRO A 31 20.17 18.31 -9.87
N PRO A 32 19.37 17.87 -8.88
CA PRO A 32 17.91 17.89 -8.97
C PRO A 32 17.31 19.31 -8.93
N ASP A 33 16.38 19.60 -9.83
CA ASP A 33 15.63 20.88 -9.87
C ASP A 33 14.70 21.12 -8.66
N LYS A 34 14.44 20.10 -7.84
CA LYS A 34 13.34 20.10 -6.85
C LYS A 34 13.73 19.42 -5.55
N PHE A 35 13.25 19.98 -4.43
CA PHE A 35 13.28 19.33 -3.13
C PHE A 35 12.23 18.22 -3.03
N LEU A 36 12.59 17.11 -2.38
CA LEU A 36 11.66 16.06 -1.96
C LEU A 36 10.71 16.58 -0.88
N ARG A 37 9.49 16.01 -0.81
CA ARG A 37 8.48 16.36 0.18
C ARG A 37 8.97 16.04 1.59
N LEU A 38 8.96 17.06 2.45
CA LEU A 38 9.25 16.95 3.87
C LEU A 38 7.98 16.65 4.67
N GLN A 39 8.12 15.95 5.79
CA GLN A 39 7.10 15.72 6.82
C GLN A 39 7.65 16.07 8.20
N SER A 40 6.77 16.41 9.16
CA SER A 40 7.20 16.68 10.53
C SER A 40 7.58 15.40 11.26
N TYR A 41 8.50 15.52 12.21
CA TYR A 41 8.95 14.39 13.03
C TYR A 41 7.83 13.77 13.89
N ASN A 42 6.77 14.51 14.18
CA ASN A 42 5.58 13.98 14.86
C ASN A 42 4.67 13.22 13.88
N ASP A 43 4.34 13.83 12.74
CA ASP A 43 3.52 13.20 11.68
C ASP A 43 4.11 11.86 11.24
N ILE A 44 5.44 11.73 11.17
CA ILE A 44 6.08 10.48 10.75
C ILE A 44 5.78 9.33 11.74
N TYR A 45 5.87 9.55 13.06
CA TYR A 45 5.51 8.52 14.03
C TYR A 45 4.02 8.24 14.06
N GLU A 46 3.16 9.26 13.92
CA GLU A 46 1.72 9.08 13.79
C GLU A 46 1.40 8.18 12.59
N ASN A 47 1.91 8.50 11.40
CA ASN A 47 1.68 7.72 10.19
C ASN A 47 2.28 6.31 10.25
N LEU A 48 3.42 6.11 10.94
CA LEU A 48 3.97 4.77 11.21
C LEU A 48 3.02 3.95 12.09
N ILE A 49 2.54 4.51 13.20
CA ILE A 49 1.63 3.80 14.11
C ILE A 49 0.29 3.48 13.44
N LEU A 50 -0.26 4.38 12.63
CA LEU A 50 -1.48 4.12 11.86
C LEU A 50 -1.24 3.02 10.83
N LYS A 51 -0.11 3.03 10.12
CA LYS A 51 0.23 1.96 9.16
C LYS A 51 0.40 0.59 9.84
N ASP A 52 0.90 0.55 11.08
CA ASP A 52 0.98 -0.66 11.91
C ASP A 52 -0.42 -1.23 12.23
N ALA A 53 -1.38 -0.35 12.51
CA ALA A 53 -2.79 -0.68 12.73
C ALA A 53 -3.59 -0.90 11.42
N ASP A 54 -2.93 -0.84 10.26
CA ASP A 54 -3.54 -0.84 8.92
C ASP A 54 -4.65 0.22 8.77
N LEU A 55 -4.34 1.43 9.22
CA LEU A 55 -5.11 2.68 9.19
C LEU A 55 -4.35 3.79 8.45
N ARG A 56 -5.05 4.86 8.07
CA ARG A 56 -4.47 6.08 7.47
C ARG A 56 -5.02 7.32 8.17
N LYS A 57 -4.27 8.43 8.16
CA LYS A 57 -4.70 9.71 8.76
C LYS A 57 -6.05 10.20 8.19
N TRP A 58 -6.28 9.98 6.89
CA TRP A 58 -7.57 10.21 6.22
C TRP A 58 -8.73 9.40 6.81
N ASP A 59 -8.51 8.16 7.24
CA ASP A 59 -9.57 7.31 7.78
C ASP A 59 -10.03 7.82 9.15
N LEU A 60 -9.13 8.41 9.94
CA LEU A 60 -9.46 9.12 11.17
C LEU A 60 -10.19 10.44 10.90
N GLU A 61 -9.68 11.25 9.96
CA GLU A 61 -10.25 12.54 9.55
C GLU A 61 -11.68 12.38 9.02
N GLN A 62 -11.95 11.33 8.24
CA GLN A 62 -13.30 11.04 7.74
C GLN A 62 -14.25 10.60 8.85
N HIS A 63 -13.82 9.79 9.83
CA HIS A 63 -14.72 9.26 10.85
C HIS A 63 -14.73 10.08 12.16
N ASN A 64 -14.00 11.20 12.20
CA ASN A 64 -13.80 12.05 13.38
C ASN A 64 -13.33 11.24 14.60
N LEU A 65 -12.36 10.34 14.37
CA LEU A 65 -11.79 9.47 15.40
C LEU A 65 -10.57 10.12 16.06
N ASP A 66 -10.58 10.17 17.39
CA ASP A 66 -9.42 10.56 18.20
C ASP A 66 -8.58 9.30 18.50
N PHE A 67 -7.39 9.22 17.91
CA PHE A 67 -6.54 8.03 17.96
C PHE A 67 -5.43 8.22 19.00
N ASP A 68 -5.48 7.46 20.10
CA ASP A 68 -4.37 7.45 21.07
C ASP A 68 -3.17 6.67 20.51
N TYR A 69 -2.17 7.40 20.02
CA TYR A 69 -0.89 6.86 19.56
C TYR A 69 -0.12 6.13 20.67
N LYS A 70 -0.45 6.38 21.95
CA LYS A 70 0.13 5.78 23.16
C LYS A 70 1.63 6.02 23.36
N ILE A 71 2.21 7.00 22.64
CA ILE A 71 3.63 7.35 22.72
C ILE A 71 3.96 7.92 24.12
N MET A 72 4.92 7.31 24.80
CA MET A 72 5.41 7.72 26.12
C MET A 72 6.74 8.49 26.06
N ALA A 73 7.62 8.12 25.13
CA ALA A 73 8.91 8.79 24.92
C ALA A 73 9.39 8.60 23.48
N LYS A 74 10.22 9.52 22.98
CA LYS A 74 10.96 9.41 21.72
C LYS A 74 12.25 10.20 21.77
N SER A 75 13.26 9.85 20.98
CA SER A 75 14.48 10.67 20.82
C SER A 75 14.18 12.03 20.20
N ALA A 76 15.17 12.93 20.14
CA ALA A 76 15.14 14.06 19.23
C ALA A 76 15.55 13.61 17.80
N ALA A 77 14.96 14.23 16.78
CA ALA A 77 15.35 14.15 15.39
C ALA A 77 14.99 15.48 14.69
N PRO A 78 15.50 15.79 13.48
CA PRO A 78 15.11 17.00 12.76
C PRO A 78 13.61 17.09 12.51
N ASP A 79 13.00 18.26 12.75
CA ASP A 79 11.54 18.48 12.59
C ASP A 79 11.07 18.52 11.13
N SER A 80 11.93 18.21 10.16
CA SER A 80 11.59 18.14 8.74
C SER A 80 12.45 17.09 8.05
N LEU A 81 11.83 15.97 7.67
CA LEU A 81 12.49 14.82 7.06
C LEU A 81 11.74 14.38 5.80
N VAL A 82 12.49 13.89 4.81
CA VAL A 82 11.96 13.00 3.77
C VAL A 82 11.68 11.65 4.43
N ASN A 83 10.51 11.04 4.20
CA ASN A 83 10.15 9.77 4.81
C ASN A 83 9.53 8.81 3.78
N TYR A 84 9.86 7.51 3.92
CA TYR A 84 9.31 6.41 3.13
C TYR A 84 8.80 5.27 4.04
N GLY A 85 8.24 5.63 5.20
CA GLY A 85 7.80 4.71 6.24
C GLY A 85 8.93 3.83 6.77
N TYR A 86 8.62 2.55 6.97
CA TYR A 86 9.49 1.50 7.53
C TYR A 86 10.75 1.18 6.70
N ASN A 87 10.96 1.78 5.54
CA ASN A 87 12.10 1.49 4.65
C ASN A 87 12.76 2.80 4.16
N SER A 88 13.00 3.73 5.09
CA SER A 88 13.46 5.08 4.78
C SER A 88 14.93 5.17 4.36
N PHE A 89 15.82 4.28 4.81
CA PHE A 89 17.20 4.21 4.30
C PHE A 89 17.19 3.72 2.85
N PHE A 90 16.60 2.55 2.57
CA PHE A 90 16.60 1.96 1.24
C PHE A 90 15.89 2.83 0.21
N ASN A 91 14.66 3.27 0.49
CA ASN A 91 13.92 4.11 -0.44
C ASN A 91 14.51 5.52 -0.57
N GLY A 92 15.24 6.00 0.44
CA GLY A 92 16.03 7.22 0.35
C GLY A 92 17.25 7.07 -0.57
N MET A 93 17.95 5.94 -0.53
CA MET A 93 19.04 5.64 -1.47
C MET A 93 18.50 5.44 -2.89
N TYR A 94 17.35 4.79 -3.05
CA TYR A 94 16.64 4.73 -4.33
C TYR A 94 16.27 6.12 -4.86
N ALA A 95 15.74 7.01 -4.01
CA ALA A 95 15.43 8.37 -4.40
C ALA A 95 16.68 9.20 -4.75
N ALA A 96 17.81 8.95 -4.09
CA ALA A 96 19.09 9.55 -4.45
C ALA A 96 19.60 9.05 -5.81
N TYR A 97 19.43 7.76 -6.11
CA TYR A 97 19.77 7.15 -7.40
C TYR A 97 18.87 7.65 -8.55
N ALA A 98 17.56 7.79 -8.31
CA ALA A 98 16.59 8.22 -9.31
C ALA A 98 16.62 9.74 -9.59
N ASP A 99 16.85 10.57 -8.56
CA ASP A 99 16.86 12.04 -8.67
C ASP A 99 18.29 12.65 -8.68
N HIS A 100 19.34 11.84 -8.88
CA HIS A 100 20.76 12.25 -8.88
C HIS A 100 21.18 13.07 -7.64
N ARG A 101 20.72 12.66 -6.46
CA ARG A 101 21.03 13.37 -5.19
C ARG A 101 22.30 12.80 -4.57
N PRO A 102 23.18 13.63 -3.99
CA PRO A 102 24.25 13.10 -3.15
C PRO A 102 23.69 12.30 -1.96
N PHE A 103 24.43 11.30 -1.48
CA PHE A 103 24.02 10.48 -0.34
C PHE A 103 25.08 10.47 0.76
N VAL A 104 24.63 10.51 2.01
CA VAL A 104 25.50 10.52 3.19
C VAL A 104 25.38 9.20 3.95
N LEU A 105 26.50 8.60 4.30
CA LEU A 105 26.59 7.34 5.04
C LEU A 105 27.49 7.55 6.27
N SER A 106 27.01 7.16 7.45
CA SER A 106 27.82 7.11 8.67
C SER A 106 28.05 5.69 9.17
N PRO A 107 29.04 5.46 10.04
CA PRO A 107 29.34 4.15 10.60
C PRO A 107 28.12 3.56 11.32
N ASP A 108 27.38 4.37 12.07
CA ASP A 108 26.19 3.91 12.81
C ASP A 108 25.05 3.47 11.88
N MET A 109 24.89 4.10 10.70
CA MET A 109 23.89 3.69 9.71
C MET A 109 24.22 2.30 9.15
N VAL A 110 25.46 2.10 8.72
CA VAL A 110 25.93 0.83 8.15
C VAL A 110 25.95 -0.28 9.22
N TRP A 111 26.39 0.04 10.45
CA TRP A 111 26.34 -0.90 11.56
C TRP A 111 24.91 -1.25 12.01
N LEU A 112 23.95 -0.32 11.91
CA LEU A 112 22.55 -0.61 12.21
C LEU A 112 21.95 -1.58 11.19
N LEU A 113 22.21 -1.40 9.89
CA LEU A 113 21.77 -2.36 8.86
C LEU A 113 22.33 -3.76 9.10
N ILE A 114 23.62 -3.88 9.44
CA ILE A 114 24.25 -5.16 9.81
C ILE A 114 23.63 -5.73 11.10
N SER A 115 23.38 -4.90 12.12
CA SER A 115 22.73 -5.35 13.36
C SER A 115 21.30 -5.85 13.12
N GLN A 116 20.55 -5.22 12.23
CA GLN A 116 19.21 -5.67 11.83
C GLN A 116 19.26 -6.93 10.97
N GLY A 117 20.21 -7.07 10.05
CA GLY A 117 20.45 -8.31 9.30
C GLY A 117 20.78 -9.49 10.22
N PHE A 118 21.58 -9.26 11.26
CA PHE A 118 21.85 -10.24 12.32
C PHE A 118 20.60 -10.59 13.14
N ALA A 119 19.82 -9.59 13.58
CA ALA A 119 18.56 -9.84 14.30
C ALA A 119 17.56 -10.64 13.46
N ARG A 120 17.45 -10.34 12.15
CA ARG A 120 16.64 -11.12 11.20
C ARG A 120 17.18 -12.54 11.01
N HIS A 121 18.50 -12.75 11.01
CA HIS A 121 19.07 -14.11 11.03
C HIS A 121 18.61 -14.90 12.26
N VAL A 122 18.73 -14.34 13.47
CA VAL A 122 18.27 -15.01 14.69
C VAL A 122 16.76 -15.32 14.64
N ASN A 123 15.94 -14.36 14.20
CA ASN A 123 14.49 -14.51 14.13
C ASN A 123 14.00 -15.46 13.02
N ALA A 124 14.73 -15.57 11.91
CA ALA A 124 14.44 -16.50 10.81
C ALA A 124 14.99 -17.92 11.07
N ASN A 125 15.95 -18.07 11.98
CA ASN A 125 16.63 -19.32 12.26
C ASN A 125 16.50 -19.81 13.72
N PRO A 126 15.36 -19.64 14.43
CA PRO A 126 15.24 -20.00 15.84
C PRO A 126 15.41 -21.51 16.07
N GLU A 127 14.88 -22.32 15.15
CA GLU A 127 15.11 -23.76 15.06
C GLU A 127 16.08 -24.10 13.89
N ILE A 128 16.79 -23.13 13.31
CA ILE A 128 17.85 -23.36 12.29
C ILE A 128 19.27 -23.13 12.84
N LEU A 129 19.37 -22.64 14.08
CA LEU A 129 20.27 -23.22 15.09
C LEU A 129 19.96 -24.72 15.39
N ARG A 130 19.06 -25.36 14.62
CA ARG A 130 18.72 -26.80 14.64
C ARG A 130 18.44 -27.49 13.27
N LYS A 131 18.66 -26.82 12.11
CA LYS A 131 18.85 -27.31 10.70
C LYS A 131 18.02 -26.65 9.55
N ASP A 132 18.75 -26.00 8.63
CA ASP A 132 18.70 -26.00 7.14
C ASP A 132 17.41 -25.72 6.31
N LEU A 133 17.52 -24.87 5.24
CA LEU A 133 17.31 -25.19 3.79
C LEU A 133 17.22 -23.94 2.84
N VAL A 134 17.23 -24.15 1.50
CA VAL A 134 17.31 -23.18 0.35
C VAL A 134 16.54 -23.73 -0.91
N ASP A 135 16.44 -23.19 -2.14
CA ASP A 135 17.13 -22.14 -2.97
C ASP A 135 16.27 -21.69 -4.22
N PHE A 136 16.88 -20.95 -5.19
CA PHE A 136 16.62 -20.80 -6.65
C PHE A 136 15.39 -19.98 -7.19
N SER A 137 15.28 -19.62 -8.49
CA SER A 137 16.15 -18.81 -9.42
C SER A 137 15.42 -18.46 -10.76
N GLY A 138 15.83 -17.38 -11.49
CA GLY A 138 15.35 -17.06 -12.88
C GLY A 138 15.30 -15.55 -13.25
N LYS A 139 14.91 -15.17 -14.48
CA LYS A 139 15.80 -14.97 -15.66
C LYS A 139 15.48 -13.63 -16.41
N LEU A 140 16.18 -13.33 -17.51
CA LEU A 140 16.38 -11.99 -18.11
C LEU A 140 15.76 -11.79 -19.53
N SER A 141 15.93 -10.59 -20.09
CA SER A 141 15.20 -9.97 -21.21
C SER A 141 16.07 -8.86 -21.92
N LEU A 142 15.60 -8.10 -22.93
CA LEU A 142 16.37 -7.11 -23.76
C LEU A 142 15.80 -5.66 -23.74
N VAL A 143 16.65 -4.65 -23.52
CA VAL A 143 16.30 -3.20 -23.54
C VAL A 143 17.32 -2.40 -24.36
N VAL A 144 16.89 -1.26 -24.94
CA VAL A 144 17.78 -0.18 -25.43
C VAL A 144 17.68 1.02 -24.49
N GLU A 145 18.79 1.36 -23.83
CA GLU A 145 18.91 2.46 -22.88
C GLU A 145 19.64 3.64 -23.52
N SER A 146 19.21 4.88 -23.21
CA SER A 146 19.87 6.10 -23.69
C SER A 146 20.08 7.11 -22.56
N GLU A 147 21.21 7.82 -22.64
CA GLU A 147 21.53 8.94 -21.73
C GLU A 147 20.66 10.19 -22.01
N ASP A 148 19.97 10.22 -23.15
CA ASP A 148 19.18 11.35 -23.63
C ASP A 148 17.68 11.05 -23.64
N GLY A 149 16.90 12.00 -23.10
CA GLY A 149 15.44 11.92 -23.12
C GLY A 149 14.81 12.31 -24.46
N LEU A 150 13.49 12.49 -24.46
CA LEU A 150 12.75 13.04 -25.60
C LEU A 150 13.33 14.40 -26.03
N THR A 151 14.09 14.39 -27.13
CA THR A 151 14.88 15.51 -27.62
C THR A 151 14.49 15.88 -29.05
N SER A 152 14.68 17.15 -29.41
CA SER A 152 14.55 17.66 -30.78
C SER A 152 15.87 17.70 -31.55
N ASP A 153 16.98 17.27 -30.92
CA ASP A 153 18.27 17.12 -31.60
C ASP A 153 18.31 15.83 -32.41
N VAL A 154 18.35 15.99 -33.73
CA VAL A 154 18.37 14.90 -34.71
C VAL A 154 19.52 13.93 -34.46
N LYS A 155 20.71 14.41 -34.06
CA LYS A 155 21.91 13.57 -33.94
C LYS A 155 21.83 12.54 -32.81
N LYS A 156 21.02 12.83 -31.80
CA LYS A 156 20.79 11.91 -30.67
C LYS A 156 19.89 10.75 -31.11
N TRP A 157 18.88 11.04 -31.94
CA TRP A 157 18.07 10.01 -32.60
C TRP A 157 18.87 9.18 -33.61
N GLU A 158 19.74 9.81 -34.42
CA GLU A 158 20.64 9.09 -35.36
C GLU A 158 21.57 8.06 -34.66
N ALA A 159 21.78 8.16 -33.35
CA ALA A 159 22.57 7.21 -32.56
C ALA A 159 21.74 6.09 -31.87
N VAL A 160 20.41 6.16 -31.91
CA VAL A 160 19.51 5.17 -31.28
C VAL A 160 19.18 4.01 -32.21
N PHE A 161 18.81 4.29 -33.47
CA PHE A 161 18.32 3.28 -34.41
C PHE A 161 19.31 2.12 -34.71
N PRO A 162 20.64 2.36 -34.81
CA PRO A 162 21.63 1.29 -34.98
C PRO A 162 21.65 0.25 -33.85
N GLN A 163 21.17 0.63 -32.64
CA GLN A 163 21.15 -0.24 -31.47
C GLN A 163 19.99 -1.26 -31.57
N PHE A 164 18.82 -0.83 -32.05
CA PHE A 164 17.71 -1.73 -32.34
C PHE A 164 18.06 -2.72 -33.46
N THR A 165 18.69 -2.28 -34.55
CA THR A 165 19.11 -3.20 -35.63
C THR A 165 20.18 -4.19 -35.17
N SER A 166 21.08 -3.78 -34.26
CA SER A 166 22.05 -4.70 -33.63
C SER A 166 21.35 -5.79 -32.80
N GLN A 167 20.35 -5.44 -31.98
CA GLN A 167 19.60 -6.43 -31.20
C GLN A 167 18.72 -7.34 -32.07
N ILE A 168 18.21 -6.85 -33.21
CA ILE A 168 17.58 -7.71 -34.23
C ILE A 168 18.64 -8.68 -34.81
N ALA A 169 19.86 -8.23 -35.10
CA ALA A 169 20.95 -9.06 -35.62
C ALA A 169 21.29 -10.26 -34.70
N GLU A 170 21.27 -10.08 -33.37
CA GLU A 170 21.47 -11.17 -32.39
C GLU A 170 20.43 -12.30 -32.52
N HIS A 171 19.26 -12.02 -33.10
CA HIS A 171 18.15 -12.96 -33.26
C HIS A 171 17.91 -13.42 -34.71
N THR A 172 18.23 -12.60 -35.72
CA THR A 172 18.04 -12.94 -37.16
C THR A 172 19.33 -13.27 -37.90
N GLY A 173 20.48 -12.91 -37.33
CA GLY A 173 21.77 -12.90 -38.01
C GLY A 173 22.04 -11.61 -38.79
N GLU A 174 23.31 -11.22 -38.82
CA GLU A 174 23.84 -10.02 -39.50
C GLU A 174 23.50 -9.94 -40.99
N GLU A 175 23.33 -11.07 -41.67
CA GLU A 175 23.05 -11.14 -43.10
C GLU A 175 21.75 -10.40 -43.47
N LEU A 176 20.70 -10.53 -42.65
CA LEU A 176 19.43 -9.83 -42.89
C LEU A 176 19.57 -8.31 -42.72
N ILE A 177 20.30 -7.88 -41.69
CA ILE A 177 20.55 -6.46 -41.43
C ILE A 177 21.41 -5.86 -42.55
N GLY A 178 22.46 -6.57 -43.00
CA GLY A 178 23.31 -6.17 -44.11
C GLY A 178 22.58 -6.09 -45.46
N ILE A 179 21.58 -6.94 -45.70
CA ILE A 179 20.76 -6.92 -46.93
C ILE A 179 19.79 -5.72 -46.95
N LEU A 180 19.25 -5.33 -45.79
CA LEU A 180 18.22 -4.28 -45.68
C LEU A 180 18.78 -2.89 -45.35
N SER A 181 20.00 -2.81 -44.81
CA SER A 181 20.68 -1.53 -44.53
C SER A 181 21.09 -0.82 -45.83
N SER A 182 20.86 0.49 -45.92
CA SER A 182 21.43 1.29 -47.00
C SER A 182 22.91 1.56 -46.77
N ASP A 183 23.80 1.03 -47.62
CA ASP A 183 25.25 1.22 -47.55
C ASP A 183 25.89 1.76 -48.85
N PHE A 184 25.04 2.21 -49.79
CA PHE A 184 25.44 2.66 -51.12
C PHE A 184 26.36 3.89 -51.10
N SER A 185 27.08 4.12 -52.21
CA SER A 185 27.99 5.27 -52.38
C SER A 185 27.32 6.66 -52.36
N THR A 186 25.99 6.72 -52.22
CA THR A 186 25.18 7.93 -52.06
C THR A 186 24.51 8.05 -50.69
N THR A 187 24.67 7.05 -49.80
CA THR A 187 24.03 7.03 -48.47
C THR A 187 24.67 8.07 -47.55
N THR A 188 23.85 8.90 -46.93
CA THR A 188 24.21 9.74 -45.77
C THR A 188 23.62 9.15 -44.48
N SER A 189 23.77 9.83 -43.33
CA SER A 189 23.12 9.39 -42.08
C SER A 189 21.59 9.33 -42.21
N ILE A 190 20.99 10.18 -43.05
CA ILE A 190 19.54 10.23 -43.28
C ILE A 190 19.05 8.95 -43.94
N GLU A 191 19.68 8.51 -45.04
CA GLU A 191 19.30 7.27 -45.74
C GLU A 191 19.63 6.02 -44.90
N ARG A 192 20.72 6.05 -44.12
CA ARG A 192 21.08 4.99 -43.16
C ARG A 192 19.97 4.80 -42.13
N VAL A 193 19.62 5.87 -41.40
CA VAL A 193 18.58 5.84 -40.36
C VAL A 193 17.20 5.51 -40.94
N ALA A 194 16.86 6.01 -42.13
CA ALA A 194 15.62 5.64 -42.81
C ALA A 194 15.53 4.12 -43.09
N SER A 195 16.65 3.50 -43.48
CA SER A 195 16.70 2.04 -43.65
C SER A 195 16.65 1.27 -42.33
N GLU A 196 17.28 1.76 -41.26
CA GLU A 196 17.23 1.15 -39.93
C GLU A 196 15.81 1.17 -39.34
N ILE A 197 15.08 2.28 -39.49
CA ILE A 197 13.66 2.38 -39.12
C ILE A 197 12.78 1.46 -39.98
N THR A 198 13.12 1.26 -41.25
CA THR A 198 12.41 0.32 -42.14
C THR A 198 12.68 -1.14 -41.76
N ILE A 199 13.88 -1.47 -41.27
CA ILE A 199 14.18 -2.78 -40.67
C ILE A 199 13.34 -2.99 -39.40
N MET A 200 13.18 -1.96 -38.56
CA MET A 200 12.31 -2.04 -37.38
C MET A 200 10.84 -2.29 -37.78
N GLU A 201 10.30 -1.56 -38.77
CA GLU A 201 8.93 -1.75 -39.27
C GLU A 201 8.70 -3.18 -39.80
N ALA A 202 9.61 -3.72 -40.60
CA ALA A 202 9.53 -5.10 -41.10
C ALA A 202 9.57 -6.18 -39.98
N MET A 203 10.07 -5.82 -38.79
CA MET A 203 10.27 -6.73 -37.66
C MET A 203 9.32 -6.47 -36.47
N GLU A 204 8.49 -5.41 -36.51
CA GLU A 204 7.45 -5.08 -35.52
C GLU A 204 6.48 -6.24 -35.19
N PRO A 205 6.12 -7.16 -36.12
CA PRO A 205 5.31 -8.34 -35.78
C PRO A 205 5.97 -9.33 -34.81
N TYR A 206 7.27 -9.18 -34.51
CA TYR A 206 8.07 -10.12 -33.73
C TYR A 206 8.76 -9.49 -32.50
N PHE A 207 8.96 -8.16 -32.48
CA PHE A 207 9.69 -7.43 -31.44
C PHE A 207 8.96 -6.15 -31.00
N GLU A 208 9.03 -5.83 -29.70
CA GLU A 208 8.48 -4.60 -29.13
C GLU A 208 9.61 -3.58 -28.91
N PHE A 209 9.58 -2.46 -29.64
CA PHE A 209 10.67 -1.47 -29.63
C PHE A 209 10.48 -0.43 -28.51
N VAL A 210 11.05 -0.69 -27.34
CA VAL A 210 10.98 0.21 -26.17
C VAL A 210 12.21 1.12 -26.09
N HIS A 211 12.00 2.43 -26.12
CA HIS A 211 13.02 3.46 -25.88
C HIS A 211 12.91 3.96 -24.43
N MET A 212 13.87 3.60 -23.57
CA MET A 212 13.82 3.95 -22.14
C MET A 212 14.91 4.95 -21.73
N LEU A 213 14.49 6.03 -21.07
CA LEU A 213 15.39 6.98 -20.42
C LEU A 213 15.69 6.49 -19.00
N VAL A 214 16.92 6.04 -18.75
CA VAL A 214 17.39 5.56 -17.43
C VAL A 214 18.72 6.21 -17.05
N VAL A 215 18.79 7.54 -17.12
CA VAL A 215 19.85 8.25 -16.39
C VAL A 215 19.51 8.14 -14.91
N CYS A 216 20.13 7.19 -14.21
CA CYS A 216 19.99 6.98 -12.77
C CYS A 216 21.35 6.60 -12.18
N GLY A 217 21.76 7.32 -11.12
CA GLY A 217 23.08 7.24 -10.52
C GLY A 217 23.17 8.19 -9.32
N ILE A 218 24.16 7.98 -8.44
CA ILE A 218 24.37 8.81 -7.24
C ILE A 218 25.66 9.61 -7.43
N PRO A 219 25.62 10.92 -7.73
CA PRO A 219 26.80 11.63 -8.22
C PRO A 219 27.91 11.78 -7.18
N LYS A 220 27.56 11.95 -5.90
CA LYS A 220 28.52 12.19 -4.82
C LYS A 220 28.13 11.42 -3.56
N ILE A 221 29.14 10.86 -2.88
CA ILE A 221 29.00 10.20 -1.58
C ILE A 221 29.79 10.98 -0.54
N THR A 222 29.17 11.16 0.64
CA THR A 222 29.86 11.58 1.85
C THR A 222 29.92 10.39 2.81
N LEU A 223 31.12 9.99 3.22
CA LEU A 223 31.34 9.09 4.35
C LEU A 223 31.64 9.94 5.59
N GLU A 224 30.77 9.89 6.58
CA GLU A 224 31.03 10.42 7.92
C GLU A 224 31.84 9.40 8.74
N GLY A 225 32.48 9.84 9.83
CA GLY A 225 33.27 8.99 10.73
C GLY A 225 34.69 8.69 10.22
N THR A 226 35.60 8.39 11.16
CA THR A 226 37.03 8.21 10.83
C THR A 226 37.30 6.83 10.20
N PRO A 227 38.45 6.63 9.50
CA PRO A 227 38.84 5.31 9.01
C PRO A 227 38.87 4.23 10.11
N GLU A 228 39.19 4.58 11.35
CA GLU A 228 39.13 3.67 12.49
C GLU A 228 37.70 3.24 12.84
N ASP A 229 36.69 4.08 12.63
CA ASP A 229 35.28 3.68 12.81
C ASP A 229 34.81 2.69 11.74
N TRP A 230 35.20 2.92 10.48
CA TRP A 230 34.96 1.97 9.40
C TRP A 230 35.71 0.65 9.63
N GLN A 231 36.94 0.69 10.15
CA GLN A 231 37.71 -0.50 10.52
C GLN A 231 37.06 -1.26 11.70
N LYS A 232 36.52 -0.55 12.71
CA LYS A 232 35.72 -1.17 13.79
C LYS A 232 34.50 -1.92 13.23
N ILE A 233 33.85 -1.43 12.18
CA ILE A 233 32.72 -2.12 11.55
C ILE A 233 33.17 -3.39 10.85
N LEU A 234 34.25 -3.35 10.07
CA LEU A 234 34.86 -4.53 9.45
C LEU A 234 35.20 -5.60 10.50
N ASP A 235 35.88 -5.24 11.57
CA ASP A 235 36.30 -6.18 12.62
C ASP A 235 35.16 -6.67 13.52
N LYS A 236 34.09 -5.87 13.70
CA LYS A 236 32.85 -6.35 14.34
C LYS A 236 32.07 -7.30 13.43
N THR A 237 32.06 -7.06 12.12
CA THR A 237 31.36 -7.90 11.13
C THR A 237 32.03 -9.26 10.98
N ARG A 238 33.37 -9.32 10.95
CA ARG A 238 34.13 -10.58 10.96
C ARG A 238 33.74 -11.50 12.12
N LYS A 239 33.48 -10.94 13.32
CA LYS A 239 33.05 -11.72 14.51
C LYS A 239 31.63 -12.28 14.42
N LEU A 240 30.82 -11.83 13.45
CA LEU A 240 29.50 -12.43 13.22
C LEU A 240 29.60 -13.82 12.56
N GLU A 241 30.76 -14.20 11.99
CA GLU A 241 30.96 -15.55 11.43
C GLU A 241 30.68 -16.68 12.42
N GLU A 242 30.97 -16.46 13.70
CA GLU A 242 30.77 -17.41 14.81
C GLU A 242 29.30 -17.85 14.95
N TYR A 243 28.35 -17.07 14.40
CA TYR A 243 26.91 -17.29 14.46
C TYR A 243 26.36 -17.93 13.17
N ASN A 244 27.14 -18.75 12.47
CA ASN A 244 26.77 -19.40 11.19
C ASN A 244 26.45 -18.42 10.04
N LEU A 245 27.05 -17.23 10.07
CA LEU A 245 26.82 -16.16 9.10
C LEU A 245 27.93 -15.99 8.05
N LYS A 246 28.88 -16.93 7.95
CA LYS A 246 30.01 -16.84 7.01
C LYS A 246 29.61 -16.62 5.53
N TRP A 247 28.46 -17.14 5.13
CA TRP A 247 27.86 -16.94 3.80
C TRP A 247 27.41 -15.50 3.52
N TRP A 248 27.30 -14.67 4.56
CA TRP A 248 26.86 -13.27 4.51
C TRP A 248 27.98 -12.31 4.88
N THR A 249 28.74 -12.59 5.95
CA THR A 249 29.91 -11.80 6.32
C THR A 249 30.99 -11.82 5.24
N GLY A 250 31.19 -12.95 4.54
CA GLY A 250 32.11 -13.04 3.40
C GLY A 250 31.67 -12.21 2.19
N GLU A 251 30.38 -11.88 2.08
CA GLU A 251 29.85 -10.96 1.06
C GLU A 251 29.95 -9.48 1.50
N LEU A 252 29.90 -9.21 2.82
CA LEU A 252 30.06 -7.87 3.43
C LEU A 252 31.53 -7.46 3.63
N GLU A 253 32.44 -8.38 3.92
CA GLU A 253 33.86 -8.08 4.15
C GLU A 253 34.51 -7.28 3.01
N PRO A 254 34.43 -7.67 1.72
CA PRO A 254 35.03 -6.90 0.64
C PRO A 254 34.38 -5.51 0.47
N LEU A 255 33.07 -5.35 0.74
CA LEU A 255 32.43 -4.03 0.78
C LEU A 255 33.08 -3.17 1.88
N LEU A 256 33.15 -3.69 3.10
CA LEU A 256 33.62 -2.95 4.26
C LEU A 256 35.12 -2.60 4.17
N GLN A 257 35.92 -3.39 3.44
CA GLN A 257 37.28 -3.04 3.07
C GLN A 257 37.32 -1.81 2.14
N GLU A 258 36.40 -1.68 1.18
CA GLU A 258 36.28 -0.46 0.35
C GLU A 258 35.75 0.75 1.13
N PHE A 259 34.90 0.58 2.15
CA PHE A 259 34.54 1.67 3.06
C PHE A 259 35.76 2.18 3.86
N VAL A 260 36.65 1.28 4.32
CA VAL A 260 37.91 1.65 5.00
C VAL A 260 38.88 2.34 4.03
N ARG A 261 39.02 1.84 2.80
CA ARG A 261 39.83 2.50 1.75
C ARG A 261 39.30 3.89 1.42
N ALA A 262 37.99 4.01 1.20
CA ALA A 262 37.36 5.26 0.77
C ALA A 262 37.39 6.34 1.85
N SER A 263 37.11 6.00 3.11
CA SER A 263 37.29 6.92 4.25
C SER A 263 38.75 7.35 4.44
N SER A 264 39.71 6.51 4.05
CA SER A 264 41.15 6.83 3.99
C SER A 264 41.57 7.63 2.74
N GLY A 265 40.62 8.06 1.89
CA GLY A 265 40.87 8.82 0.66
C GLY A 265 41.20 8.00 -0.59
N VAL A 266 41.16 6.67 -0.53
CA VAL A 266 41.46 5.78 -1.67
C VAL A 266 40.14 5.31 -2.30
N ILE A 267 39.62 6.10 -3.25
CA ILE A 267 38.30 5.88 -3.87
C ILE A 267 38.39 4.91 -5.06
N ASP A 268 37.61 3.83 -5.02
CA ASP A 268 37.30 2.98 -6.19
C ASP A 268 35.96 3.41 -6.79
N LYS A 269 35.97 4.21 -7.88
CA LYS A 269 34.73 4.78 -8.43
C LYS A 269 33.76 3.73 -8.94
N ASP A 270 34.23 2.62 -9.48
CA ASP A 270 33.36 1.60 -10.08
C ASP A 270 32.71 0.70 -9.01
N PHE A 271 33.38 0.49 -7.86
CA PHE A 271 32.72 -0.02 -6.66
C PHE A 271 31.57 0.89 -6.19
N TRP A 272 31.78 2.21 -6.13
CA TRP A 272 30.74 3.15 -5.67
C TRP A 272 29.58 3.30 -6.68
N ARG A 273 29.86 3.36 -7.99
CA ARG A 273 28.82 3.29 -9.05
C ARG A 273 27.94 2.05 -8.92
N ASN A 274 28.53 0.93 -8.50
CA ASN A 274 27.82 -0.31 -8.27
C ASN A 274 27.13 -0.40 -6.88
N MET A 275 26.78 0.74 -6.25
CA MET A 275 26.10 0.74 -4.95
C MET A 275 24.62 0.36 -5.03
N PHE A 276 23.89 0.90 -6.01
CA PHE A 276 22.46 0.72 -6.19
C PHE A 276 22.17 0.71 -7.70
N LYS A 277 21.37 -0.25 -8.19
CA LYS A 277 20.88 -0.30 -9.58
C LYS A 277 19.44 -0.75 -9.61
N TYR A 278 18.64 -0.19 -10.52
CA TYR A 278 17.22 -0.51 -10.66
C TYR A 278 16.90 -0.93 -12.10
N HIS A 279 16.51 -2.19 -12.27
CA HIS A 279 16.17 -2.76 -13.56
C HIS A 279 14.66 -3.01 -13.63
N SER A 280 13.96 -2.36 -14.55
CA SER A 280 12.64 -2.85 -14.97
C SER A 280 12.83 -4.08 -15.88
N GLN A 281 11.96 -5.08 -15.78
CA GLN A 281 11.91 -6.16 -16.77
C GLN A 281 10.88 -5.78 -17.84
N GLU A 282 11.12 -6.00 -19.15
CA GLU A 282 10.18 -5.53 -20.21
C GLU A 282 8.72 -5.96 -20.05
N LYS A 283 8.45 -7.06 -19.33
CA LYS A 283 7.08 -7.53 -19.13
C LYS A 283 6.34 -6.61 -18.16
N TYR A 284 5.44 -5.78 -18.69
CA TYR A 284 4.45 -5.03 -17.92
C TYR A 284 3.84 -5.88 -16.79
N GLY A 285 4.06 -5.46 -15.54
CA GLY A 285 3.59 -6.17 -14.33
C GLY A 285 4.57 -7.17 -13.72
N ALA A 286 5.76 -7.39 -14.30
CA ALA A 286 6.85 -8.11 -13.64
C ALA A 286 7.42 -7.29 -12.45
N PRO A 287 7.99 -7.95 -11.43
CA PRO A 287 8.60 -7.25 -10.30
C PRO A 287 9.92 -6.59 -10.71
N ASN A 288 10.05 -5.29 -10.46
CA ASN A 288 11.30 -4.56 -10.69
C ASN A 288 12.44 -5.16 -9.85
N ILE A 289 13.60 -5.33 -10.48
CA ILE A 289 14.78 -5.95 -9.91
C ILE A 289 15.71 -4.86 -9.39
N ILE A 290 16.24 -5.04 -8.18
CA ILE A 290 17.24 -4.13 -7.62
C ILE A 290 18.53 -4.91 -7.34
N ASP A 291 19.66 -4.39 -7.81
CA ASP A 291 21.00 -4.85 -7.45
C ASP A 291 21.93 -3.70 -7.05
N GLY A 292 23.23 -3.81 -7.30
CA GLY A 292 24.28 -3.09 -6.60
C GLY A 292 24.59 -3.69 -5.22
N TRP A 293 25.65 -3.23 -4.57
CA TRP A 293 26.10 -3.81 -3.31
C TRP A 293 25.14 -3.56 -2.13
N ILE A 294 24.19 -2.62 -2.25
CA ILE A 294 23.14 -2.35 -1.26
C ILE A 294 22.36 -3.61 -0.83
N VAL A 295 22.08 -4.53 -1.78
CA VAL A 295 21.27 -5.73 -1.49
C VAL A 295 21.93 -6.66 -0.47
N LYS A 296 23.24 -6.56 -0.31
CA LYS A 296 24.00 -7.35 0.67
C LYS A 296 23.69 -6.97 2.11
N PHE A 297 23.13 -5.79 2.37
CA PHE A 297 22.66 -5.40 3.70
C PHE A 297 21.29 -6.01 4.08
N PHE A 298 20.64 -6.71 3.16
CA PHE A 298 19.31 -7.30 3.35
C PHE A 298 19.36 -8.85 3.19
N PRO A 299 19.99 -9.58 4.15
CA PRO A 299 20.15 -11.04 4.08
C PRO A 299 18.83 -11.84 4.15
N TYR A 300 17.75 -11.21 4.59
CA TYR A 300 16.42 -11.79 4.73
C TYR A 300 15.36 -10.81 4.23
N ASP A 301 14.26 -11.32 3.66
CA ASP A 301 13.07 -10.56 3.35
C ASP A 301 12.18 -10.31 4.59
N LYS A 302 11.06 -9.59 4.42
CA LYS A 302 10.10 -9.30 5.50
C LYS A 302 9.43 -10.54 6.10
N ASP A 303 9.39 -11.65 5.38
CA ASP A 303 8.74 -12.90 5.80
C ASP A 303 9.75 -13.89 6.42
N GLY A 304 11.02 -13.47 6.55
CA GLY A 304 12.10 -14.26 7.13
C GLY A 304 12.75 -15.25 6.16
N LYS A 305 12.46 -15.19 4.86
CA LYS A 305 13.13 -16.01 3.85
C LYS A 305 14.50 -15.42 3.53
N ARG A 306 15.51 -16.28 3.38
CA ARG A 306 16.88 -15.89 3.05
C ARG A 306 16.98 -15.35 1.62
N ASN A 307 17.60 -14.18 1.47
CA ASN A 307 17.88 -13.58 0.17
C ASN A 307 19.17 -14.13 -0.47
N ASN A 308 19.26 -14.02 -1.80
CA ASN A 308 20.39 -14.53 -2.59
C ASN A 308 21.63 -13.61 -2.59
N LEU A 309 21.56 -12.43 -1.95
CA LEU A 309 22.60 -11.39 -1.88
C LEU A 309 23.10 -10.83 -3.23
N LYS A 310 22.37 -11.10 -4.33
CA LYS A 310 22.69 -10.63 -5.70
C LYS A 310 21.62 -9.71 -6.28
N LYS A 311 20.33 -10.00 -6.03
CA LYS A 311 19.21 -9.13 -6.38
C LYS A 311 18.05 -9.23 -5.38
N LEU A 312 17.26 -8.16 -5.29
CA LEU A 312 15.95 -8.12 -4.64
C LEU A 312 14.85 -8.01 -5.71
N GLU A 313 13.72 -8.66 -5.49
CA GLU A 313 12.58 -8.69 -6.41
C GLU A 313 11.41 -7.91 -5.80
N GLY A 314 11.23 -6.67 -6.25
CA GLY A 314 10.23 -5.72 -5.74
C GLY A 314 10.49 -5.24 -4.31
N GLY A 315 10.64 -3.93 -4.12
CA GLY A 315 10.90 -3.32 -2.79
C GLY A 315 9.85 -3.62 -1.70
N GLY A 316 8.65 -4.10 -2.07
CA GLY A 316 7.64 -4.58 -1.10
C GLY A 316 7.99 -5.87 -0.35
N SER A 317 9.12 -6.52 -0.70
CA SER A 317 9.68 -7.66 0.04
C SER A 317 10.68 -7.24 1.14
N LEU A 318 11.10 -5.97 1.19
CA LEU A 318 12.09 -5.49 2.16
C LEU A 318 11.60 -5.64 3.61
N PRO A 319 12.44 -6.17 4.52
CA PRO A 319 12.10 -6.22 5.94
C PRO A 319 12.07 -4.81 6.54
N GLU A 320 11.24 -4.60 7.56
CA GLU A 320 11.13 -3.31 8.25
C GLU A 320 12.48 -2.86 8.84
N GLU A 321 12.92 -1.66 8.46
CA GLU A 321 14.10 -0.96 9.01
C GLU A 321 13.80 -0.22 10.32
N MET A 322 12.53 -0.14 10.71
CA MET A 322 12.05 0.31 12.03
C MET A 322 11.61 -0.92 12.82
N VAL A 323 12.52 -1.48 13.62
CA VAL A 323 12.27 -2.74 14.35
C VAL A 323 11.45 -2.51 15.62
N LYS A 324 10.59 -3.48 15.95
CA LYS A 324 9.68 -3.46 17.11
C LYS A 324 10.06 -4.55 18.12
N VAL A 325 10.03 -4.25 19.42
CA VAL A 325 10.31 -5.19 20.53
C VAL A 325 9.38 -4.95 21.72
N ASP A 326 8.76 -6.03 22.23
CA ASP A 326 7.89 -5.97 23.41
C ASP A 326 8.69 -5.85 24.71
N LEU A 327 8.24 -4.96 25.61
CA LEU A 327 8.80 -4.76 26.94
C LEU A 327 7.69 -4.89 28.00
N LYS A 328 7.99 -5.57 29.11
CA LYS A 328 7.14 -5.61 30.30
C LYS A 328 7.68 -4.64 31.35
N HIS A 329 7.01 -3.50 31.52
CA HIS A 329 7.22 -2.62 32.66
C HIS A 329 6.42 -3.14 33.86
N VAL A 330 7.05 -3.19 35.04
CA VAL A 330 6.45 -3.79 36.25
C VAL A 330 6.71 -2.90 37.45
N GLU A 331 5.65 -2.37 38.05
CA GLU A 331 5.70 -1.55 39.26
C GLU A 331 5.22 -2.36 40.48
N VAL A 332 5.93 -2.24 41.60
CA VAL A 332 5.63 -2.95 42.85
C VAL A 332 5.40 -1.93 43.97
N ASN A 333 4.13 -1.67 44.26
CA ASN A 333 3.68 -0.64 45.21
C ASN A 333 2.93 -1.30 46.38
N GLY A 334 3.54 -1.29 47.57
CA GLY A 334 2.88 -1.75 48.81
C GLY A 334 2.46 -3.22 48.86
N GLY A 335 2.97 -4.06 47.96
CA GLY A 335 2.56 -5.46 47.79
C GLY A 335 1.65 -5.72 46.58
N HIS A 336 1.11 -4.68 45.95
CA HIS A 336 0.47 -4.79 44.65
C HIS A 336 1.51 -4.72 43.53
N THR A 337 1.33 -5.54 42.49
CA THR A 337 2.16 -5.53 41.28
C THR A 337 1.32 -5.09 40.09
N GLN A 338 1.72 -4.03 39.40
CA GLN A 338 1.08 -3.55 38.18
C GLN A 338 2.02 -3.77 36.99
N THR A 339 1.55 -4.48 35.97
CA THR A 339 2.31 -4.73 34.74
C THR A 339 1.72 -3.91 33.60
N THR A 340 2.57 -3.15 32.91
CA THR A 340 2.21 -2.42 31.68
C THR A 340 3.00 -3.01 30.52
N MET A 341 2.30 -3.43 29.46
CA MET A 341 2.96 -3.80 28.20
C MET A 341 3.38 -2.53 27.44
N LEU A 342 4.65 -2.46 27.10
CA LEU A 342 5.25 -1.42 26.28
C LEU A 342 5.79 -2.03 24.99
N GLU A 343 5.99 -1.18 24.00
CA GLU A 343 6.56 -1.54 22.70
C GLU A 343 7.65 -0.53 22.35
N LEU A 344 8.85 -1.05 22.08
CA LEU A 344 10.05 -0.29 21.74
C LEU A 344 10.23 -0.32 20.23
N TRP A 345 10.32 0.85 19.61
CA TRP A 345 10.53 1.01 18.17
C TRP A 345 11.87 1.70 17.93
N ALA A 346 12.73 1.18 17.06
CA ALA A 346 14.02 1.79 16.74
C ALA A 346 14.45 1.53 15.30
N GLY A 347 14.99 2.54 14.61
CA GLY A 347 15.39 2.39 13.21
C GLY A 347 15.55 3.70 12.45
N PHE A 348 15.55 3.61 11.12
CA PHE A 348 15.59 4.79 10.25
C PHE A 348 14.21 5.46 10.20
N ILE A 349 14.14 6.72 10.65
CA ILE A 349 12.90 7.49 10.73
C ILE A 349 12.65 8.34 9.47
N GLY A 350 13.67 8.56 8.65
CA GLY A 350 13.63 9.42 7.47
C GLY A 350 15.02 9.83 7.04
N LEU A 351 15.11 10.82 6.16
CA LEU A 351 16.35 11.47 5.75
C LEU A 351 16.22 12.98 5.92
N GLU A 352 17.26 13.60 6.45
CA GLU A 352 17.46 15.04 6.30
C GLU A 352 17.88 15.32 4.87
N GLN A 353 17.38 16.41 4.29
CA GLN A 353 17.70 16.85 2.93
C GLN A 353 18.42 18.20 3.03
N ASN A 354 19.69 18.23 2.65
CA ASN A 354 20.50 19.45 2.72
C ASN A 354 19.95 20.52 1.75
N PRO A 355 19.71 21.77 2.20
CA PRO A 355 19.07 22.80 1.37
C PRO A 355 20.00 23.40 0.30
N GLU A 356 21.31 23.19 0.39
CA GLU A 356 22.32 23.75 -0.53
C GLU A 356 22.83 22.69 -1.53
N THR A 357 23.01 21.45 -1.08
CA THR A 357 23.61 20.36 -1.86
C THR A 357 22.61 19.28 -2.31
N PHE A 358 21.34 19.38 -1.88
CA PHE A 358 20.30 18.35 -2.02
C PHE A 358 20.66 16.97 -1.42
N ALA A 359 21.79 16.86 -0.71
CA ALA A 359 22.26 15.61 -0.14
C ALA A 359 21.24 15.01 0.84
N LEU A 360 21.00 13.70 0.72
CA LEU A 360 20.15 12.97 1.64
C LEU A 360 20.98 12.26 2.72
N THR A 361 20.67 12.55 3.98
CA THR A 361 21.32 11.97 5.16
C THR A 361 20.30 11.19 5.98
N PRO A 362 20.29 9.84 5.93
CA PRO A 362 19.41 9.02 6.75
C PRO A 362 19.54 9.34 8.24
N LYS A 363 18.44 9.35 8.98
CA LYS A 363 18.42 9.62 10.42
C LYS A 363 17.87 8.42 11.19
N ILE A 364 18.60 8.01 12.22
CA ILE A 364 18.21 6.95 13.16
C ILE A 364 17.43 7.60 14.31
N SER A 365 16.33 6.99 14.73
CA SER A 365 15.54 7.43 15.89
C SER A 365 14.82 6.26 16.57
N TRP A 366 14.27 6.49 17.75
CA TRP A 366 13.51 5.51 18.53
C TRP A 366 12.31 6.13 19.26
N MET A 367 11.30 5.31 19.55
CA MET A 367 10.20 5.66 20.44
C MET A 367 9.79 4.49 21.34
N ILE A 368 9.10 4.83 22.43
CA ILE A 368 8.48 3.92 23.38
C ILE A 368 6.99 4.27 23.42
N ARG A 369 6.12 3.29 23.19
CA ARG A 369 4.66 3.43 23.35
C ARG A 369 4.11 2.36 24.28
N LYS A 370 2.92 2.57 24.85
CA LYS A 370 2.16 1.45 25.45
C LYS A 370 1.71 0.55 24.31
N LYS A 371 1.85 -0.77 24.49
CA LYS A 371 1.36 -1.73 23.50
C LYS A 371 -0.16 -1.79 23.55
N ASP A 372 -0.79 -1.91 22.40
CA ASP A 372 -2.24 -2.00 22.27
C ASP A 372 -2.73 -3.43 22.58
N VAL A 373 -2.72 -3.80 23.87
CA VAL A 373 -3.08 -5.15 24.35
C VAL A 373 -4.56 -5.45 24.13
N ASP A 374 -5.42 -4.46 24.38
CA ASP A 374 -6.87 -4.58 24.31
C ASP A 374 -7.43 -4.37 22.89
N GLN A 375 -6.54 -4.20 21.90
CA GLN A 375 -6.83 -4.04 20.48
C GLN A 375 -7.73 -2.82 20.15
N GLU A 376 -7.59 -1.71 20.87
CA GLU A 376 -8.36 -0.49 20.65
C GLU A 376 -8.15 0.10 19.25
N ALA A 377 -6.93 0.01 18.69
CA ALA A 377 -6.66 0.47 17.33
C ALA A 377 -7.39 -0.37 16.27
N LEU A 378 -7.51 -1.69 16.50
CA LEU A 378 -8.35 -2.57 15.69
C LEU A 378 -9.84 -2.23 15.90
N GLN A 379 -10.28 -1.91 17.11
CA GLN A 379 -11.67 -1.47 17.35
C GLN A 379 -11.99 -0.21 16.55
N GLN A 380 -11.15 0.83 16.64
CA GLN A 380 -11.33 2.09 15.90
C GLN A 380 -11.32 1.86 14.39
N LYS A 381 -10.48 0.95 13.87
CA LYS A 381 -10.55 0.52 12.46
C LYS A 381 -11.88 -0.16 12.11
N LEU A 382 -12.34 -1.10 12.93
CA LEU A 382 -13.60 -1.80 12.70
C LEU A 382 -14.80 -0.84 12.76
N GLU A 383 -14.74 0.19 13.61
CA GLU A 383 -15.73 1.28 13.66
C GLU A 383 -15.69 2.16 12.40
N ALA A 384 -14.50 2.52 11.91
CA ALA A 384 -14.31 3.27 10.66
C ALA A 384 -14.77 2.48 9.41
N GLU A 385 -14.57 1.16 9.36
CA GLU A 385 -15.03 0.31 8.25
C GLU A 385 -16.56 0.05 8.28
N ASN A 386 -17.22 0.23 9.43
CA ASN A 386 -18.62 -0.13 9.65
C ASN A 386 -19.60 1.02 9.35
N TYR A 387 -19.64 1.47 8.11
CA TYR A 387 -20.63 2.44 7.60
C TYR A 387 -21.66 1.79 6.65
N PRO A 388 -22.90 2.32 6.57
CA PRO A 388 -23.93 1.82 5.67
C PRO A 388 -23.63 2.21 4.20
N SER A 389 -23.01 1.27 3.47
CA SER A 389 -22.77 1.35 2.02
C SER A 389 -22.95 0.00 1.32
N TYR A 390 -23.75 -0.03 0.25
CA TYR A 390 -23.92 -1.18 -0.64
C TYR A 390 -22.82 -1.28 -1.73
N PHE A 391 -21.71 -0.56 -1.60
CA PHE A 391 -20.63 -0.57 -2.62
C PHE A 391 -19.82 -1.88 -2.57
N PRO A 392 -19.35 -2.43 -3.72
CA PRO A 392 -18.45 -3.58 -3.73
C PRO A 392 -17.18 -3.31 -2.91
N GLY A 393 -16.96 -4.09 -1.85
CA GLY A 393 -15.80 -3.97 -0.96
C GLY A 393 -15.96 -3.04 0.25
N SER A 394 -17.06 -2.28 0.38
CA SER A 394 -17.31 -1.51 1.62
C SER A 394 -17.90 -2.37 2.74
N GLY A 395 -17.64 -1.97 3.99
CA GLY A 395 -17.88 -2.76 5.20
C GLY A 395 -16.58 -3.27 5.82
N ILE A 396 -16.71 -4.08 6.88
CA ILE A 396 -15.56 -4.69 7.54
C ILE A 396 -14.99 -5.81 6.67
N ASN A 397 -13.69 -5.78 6.38
CA ASN A 397 -13.00 -6.78 5.56
C ASN A 397 -11.86 -7.46 6.34
N LEU A 398 -12.02 -8.72 6.71
CA LEU A 398 -11.09 -9.44 7.58
C LEU A 398 -10.58 -10.74 6.96
N ARG A 399 -9.26 -10.85 6.83
CA ARG A 399 -8.52 -12.07 6.45
C ARG A 399 -7.94 -12.72 7.70
N ILE A 400 -8.43 -13.91 8.07
CA ILE A 400 -8.36 -14.41 9.45
C ILE A 400 -8.10 -15.92 9.55
N ILE A 401 -7.63 -16.34 10.73
CA ILE A 401 -7.70 -17.74 11.18
C ILE A 401 -8.94 -17.91 12.08
N GLU A 402 -9.12 -17.02 13.05
CA GLU A 402 -10.29 -16.94 13.93
C GLU A 402 -10.90 -15.52 13.91
N ILE A 403 -12.17 -15.39 14.26
CA ILE A 403 -12.87 -14.10 14.23
C ILE A 403 -12.48 -13.26 15.47
N PRO A 404 -11.95 -12.03 15.31
CA PRO A 404 -11.55 -11.18 16.44
C PRO A 404 -12.70 -10.89 17.40
N GLU A 405 -12.45 -11.09 18.71
CA GLU A 405 -13.47 -10.86 19.74
C GLU A 405 -13.87 -9.38 19.88
N VAL A 406 -13.04 -8.45 19.40
CA VAL A 406 -13.30 -7.00 19.34
C VAL A 406 -14.62 -6.67 18.64
N LEU A 407 -15.05 -7.49 17.66
CA LEU A 407 -16.33 -7.32 16.98
C LEU A 407 -17.54 -7.37 17.92
N LYS A 408 -17.42 -7.96 19.12
CA LYS A 408 -18.45 -7.91 20.18
C LYS A 408 -18.82 -6.49 20.62
N ASN A 409 -17.93 -5.53 20.42
CA ASN A 409 -18.13 -4.14 20.83
C ASN A 409 -19.02 -3.37 19.82
N LEU A 410 -19.33 -3.97 18.66
CA LEU A 410 -20.24 -3.43 17.66
C LEU A 410 -21.66 -3.99 17.84
N GLU A 411 -22.64 -3.13 18.14
CA GLU A 411 -24.06 -3.51 18.27
C GLU A 411 -24.66 -4.08 16.97
N GLU A 412 -24.31 -3.45 15.84
CA GLU A 412 -24.74 -3.84 14.51
C GLU A 412 -23.60 -3.66 13.49
N ILE A 413 -23.53 -4.56 12.51
CA ILE A 413 -22.54 -4.54 11.42
C ILE A 413 -23.28 -4.54 10.09
N TYR A 414 -23.05 -3.51 9.27
CA TYR A 414 -23.76 -3.36 7.99
C TYR A 414 -23.36 -4.44 6.99
N THR A 415 -22.06 -4.59 6.76
CA THR A 415 -21.46 -5.62 5.89
C THR A 415 -20.21 -6.17 6.55
N LEU A 416 -20.14 -7.50 6.71
CA LEU A 416 -19.00 -8.23 7.25
C LEU A 416 -18.49 -9.25 6.22
N ASN A 417 -17.25 -9.08 5.77
CA ASN A 417 -16.58 -9.96 4.82
C ASN A 417 -15.43 -10.69 5.52
N LEU A 418 -15.51 -12.03 5.58
CA LEU A 418 -14.55 -12.89 6.27
C LEU A 418 -13.87 -13.86 5.29
N GLU A 419 -12.55 -13.72 5.11
CA GLU A 419 -11.72 -14.69 4.38
C GLU A 419 -10.93 -15.53 5.38
N PHE A 420 -11.31 -16.80 5.55
CA PHE A 420 -10.59 -17.74 6.41
C PHE A 420 -9.42 -18.39 5.66
N THR A 421 -8.21 -18.25 6.21
CA THR A 421 -7.00 -18.93 5.73
C THR A 421 -6.91 -20.39 6.22
N GLN A 422 -7.78 -20.78 7.14
CA GLN A 422 -7.96 -22.15 7.63
C GLN A 422 -9.43 -22.60 7.51
N LYS A 423 -9.80 -23.67 8.21
CA LYS A 423 -11.17 -24.19 8.26
C LYS A 423 -12.10 -23.19 8.96
N VAL A 424 -13.20 -22.83 8.31
CA VAL A 424 -14.18 -21.85 8.83
C VAL A 424 -14.77 -22.33 10.16
N HIS A 425 -14.65 -21.49 11.19
CA HIS A 425 -15.35 -21.65 12.46
C HIS A 425 -16.03 -20.34 12.88
N ILE A 426 -17.34 -20.36 13.04
CA ILE A 426 -18.15 -19.23 13.50
C ILE A 426 -18.48 -19.39 14.99
N PRO A 427 -18.00 -18.49 15.87
CA PRO A 427 -18.18 -18.59 17.31
C PRO A 427 -19.62 -18.23 17.72
N LYS A 428 -20.08 -18.81 18.83
CA LYS A 428 -21.49 -18.69 19.28
C LYS A 428 -21.94 -17.25 19.53
N TRP A 429 -21.03 -16.34 19.90
CA TRP A 429 -21.36 -14.95 20.20
C TRP A 429 -21.69 -14.11 18.96
N LEU A 430 -21.19 -14.47 17.77
CA LEU A 430 -21.41 -13.67 16.55
C LEU A 430 -22.89 -13.54 16.18
N LYS A 431 -23.72 -14.52 16.55
CA LYS A 431 -25.17 -14.52 16.29
C LYS A 431 -25.96 -13.49 17.10
N GLU A 432 -25.37 -12.95 18.17
CA GLU A 432 -26.03 -11.94 19.01
C GLU A 432 -25.88 -10.53 18.41
N ILE A 433 -24.89 -10.33 17.52
CA ILE A 433 -24.65 -9.09 16.78
C ILE A 433 -25.62 -9.01 15.59
N ARG A 434 -26.17 -7.82 15.34
CA ARG A 434 -27.04 -7.60 14.18
C ARG A 434 -26.21 -7.41 12.91
N ILE A 435 -26.05 -8.47 12.12
CA ILE A 435 -25.33 -8.40 10.83
C ILE A 435 -26.31 -8.24 9.65
N GLY A 436 -26.05 -7.27 8.77
CA GLY A 436 -26.83 -7.00 7.55
C GLY A 436 -26.45 -7.91 6.38
N GLN A 437 -25.20 -7.82 5.92
CA GLN A 437 -24.60 -8.72 4.94
C GLN A 437 -23.44 -9.49 5.59
N LEU A 438 -23.37 -10.80 5.35
CA LEU A 438 -22.32 -11.69 5.85
C LEU A 438 -21.76 -12.49 4.68
N LYS A 439 -20.52 -12.18 4.29
CA LYS A 439 -19.77 -12.93 3.28
C LYS A 439 -18.69 -13.77 3.95
N ILE A 440 -18.61 -15.05 3.58
CA ILE A 440 -17.62 -15.99 4.13
C ILE A 440 -16.93 -16.74 2.99
N THR A 441 -15.61 -16.64 2.94
CA THR A 441 -14.73 -17.38 2.04
C THR A 441 -13.83 -18.31 2.87
N GLY A 442 -13.64 -19.56 2.44
CA GLY A 442 -12.75 -20.52 3.10
C GLY A 442 -13.24 -21.98 3.04
N GLU A 443 -12.48 -22.89 3.69
CA GLU A 443 -12.85 -24.31 3.77
C GLU A 443 -13.96 -24.52 4.81
N ILE A 444 -15.20 -24.74 4.37
CA ILE A 444 -16.39 -24.80 5.24
C ILE A 444 -17.12 -26.14 5.14
N SER A 445 -17.46 -26.73 6.29
CA SER A 445 -18.25 -27.96 6.36
C SER A 445 -19.73 -27.73 6.10
N LYS A 446 -20.45 -28.78 5.69
CA LYS A 446 -21.91 -28.71 5.46
C LYS A 446 -22.67 -28.32 6.74
N SER A 447 -22.31 -28.89 7.89
CA SER A 447 -22.93 -28.58 9.18
C SER A 447 -22.67 -27.15 9.64
N GLU A 448 -21.48 -26.61 9.39
CA GLU A 448 -21.15 -25.21 9.70
C GLU A 448 -21.95 -24.24 8.82
N LYS A 449 -22.11 -24.56 7.53
CA LYS A 449 -22.97 -23.81 6.61
C LYS A 449 -24.44 -23.81 7.04
N GLU A 450 -24.97 -24.95 7.47
CA GLU A 450 -26.33 -25.06 8.01
C GLU A 450 -26.50 -24.29 9.33
N LYS A 451 -25.46 -24.29 10.19
CA LYS A 451 -25.41 -23.51 11.44
C LYS A 451 -25.53 -22.01 11.17
N ILE A 452 -24.77 -21.47 10.21
CA ILE A 452 -24.81 -20.05 9.80
C ILE A 452 -26.21 -19.66 9.28
N ILE A 453 -26.77 -20.45 8.36
CA ILE A 453 -28.09 -20.21 7.77
C ILE A 453 -29.20 -20.23 8.84
N LYS A 454 -29.02 -20.98 9.93
CA LYS A 454 -29.91 -21.01 11.10
C LYS A 454 -29.70 -19.83 12.07
N TRP A 455 -28.45 -19.43 12.33
CA TRP A 455 -28.09 -18.36 13.27
C TRP A 455 -28.43 -16.97 12.75
N PHE A 456 -28.35 -16.74 11.45
CA PHE A 456 -28.53 -15.42 10.84
C PHE A 456 -29.79 -15.37 9.93
N PRO A 457 -31.02 -15.44 10.50
CA PRO A 457 -32.24 -15.58 9.71
C PRO A 457 -32.69 -14.31 8.96
N LYS A 458 -32.14 -13.13 9.31
CA LYS A 458 -32.46 -11.81 8.72
C LYS A 458 -31.27 -11.18 7.96
N THR A 459 -30.22 -11.95 7.68
CA THR A 459 -28.95 -11.47 7.10
C THR A 459 -28.81 -11.97 5.67
N GLN A 460 -28.26 -11.14 4.77
CA GLN A 460 -27.86 -11.58 3.42
C GLN A 460 -26.57 -12.39 3.52
N ILE A 461 -26.66 -13.71 3.32
CA ILE A 461 -25.53 -14.63 3.47
C ILE A 461 -24.97 -15.06 2.10
N GLU A 462 -23.65 -14.92 1.92
CA GLU A 462 -22.89 -15.35 0.75
C GLU A 462 -21.72 -16.23 1.20
N ILE A 463 -21.59 -17.45 0.67
CA ILE A 463 -20.56 -18.41 1.11
C ILE A 463 -19.82 -18.97 -0.11
N ASN A 464 -18.51 -18.74 -0.18
CA ASN A 464 -17.64 -19.07 -1.34
C ASN A 464 -18.26 -18.59 -2.67
N GLY A 465 -18.59 -17.30 -2.74
CA GLY A 465 -19.24 -16.65 -3.89
C GLY A 465 -20.69 -17.05 -4.17
N ARG A 466 -21.29 -17.97 -3.38
CA ARG A 466 -22.66 -18.46 -3.58
C ARG A 466 -23.61 -17.88 -2.54
N LYS A 467 -24.52 -17.00 -2.98
CA LYS A 467 -25.64 -16.49 -2.15
C LYS A 467 -26.52 -17.66 -1.70
N THR A 468 -26.83 -17.77 -0.41
CA THR A 468 -27.68 -18.85 0.10
C THR A 468 -29.14 -18.45 0.03
N ARG A 469 -29.85 -18.92 -1.02
CA ARG A 469 -31.28 -18.65 -1.24
C ARG A 469 -32.12 -19.17 -0.07
N LYS A 470 -33.01 -18.33 0.47
CA LYS A 470 -34.17 -18.75 1.27
C LYS A 470 -35.43 -18.41 0.48
N GLU A 471 -36.06 -19.42 -0.10
CA GLU A 471 -37.41 -19.29 -0.64
C GLU A 471 -38.40 -19.28 0.54
N GLY A 472 -39.33 -18.33 0.55
CA GLY A 472 -40.08 -18.01 1.76
C GLY A 472 -41.15 -16.93 1.60
N THR A 473 -41.95 -17.04 0.52
CA THR A 473 -43.09 -16.19 0.14
C THR A 473 -42.80 -14.71 -0.18
N ALA A 474 -43.50 -14.17 -1.18
CA ALA A 474 -43.46 -12.76 -1.58
C ALA A 474 -44.05 -11.85 -0.49
N GLU A 475 -43.76 -10.54 -0.44
CA GLU A 475 -43.22 -9.64 -1.47
C GLU A 475 -41.98 -8.87 -1.00
N ILE A 476 -41.30 -8.21 -1.95
CA ILE A 476 -40.10 -7.36 -1.78
C ILE A 476 -38.82 -8.12 -1.37
N ILE A 477 -37.98 -8.44 -2.36
CA ILE A 477 -36.49 -8.42 -2.41
C ILE A 477 -36.09 -8.89 -3.82
N ILE A 478 -35.31 -8.09 -4.54
CA ILE A 478 -34.89 -8.29 -5.95
C ILE A 478 -33.45 -7.68 -6.03
N PHE A 479 -32.47 -8.03 -6.88
CA PHE A 479 -32.42 -8.57 -8.26
C PHE A 479 -31.19 -9.49 -8.47
N PRO A 480 -31.08 -10.29 -9.57
CA PRO A 480 -30.60 -9.76 -10.88
C PRO A 480 -31.12 -10.42 -12.20
N PHE A 481 -31.37 -9.57 -13.22
CA PHE A 481 -31.06 -9.65 -14.68
C PHE A 481 -31.46 -10.84 -15.61
N GLN A 482 -32.06 -10.50 -16.78
CA GLN A 482 -31.64 -10.81 -18.19
C GLN A 482 -32.82 -10.69 -19.23
N THR A 483 -32.71 -10.39 -20.55
CA THR A 483 -31.93 -9.38 -21.36
C THR A 483 -32.25 -9.46 -22.90
N SER A 484 -32.97 -8.52 -23.58
CA SER A 484 -32.89 -8.30 -25.08
C SER A 484 -33.70 -7.13 -25.74
N LYS A 485 -33.01 -6.06 -26.20
CA LYS A 485 -33.30 -5.01 -27.24
C LYS A 485 -34.66 -4.23 -27.40
N LYS A 486 -34.49 -2.96 -27.85
CA LYS A 486 -35.41 -2.00 -28.52
C LYS A 486 -36.32 -1.03 -27.74
N SER A 487 -35.77 0.17 -27.50
CA SER A 487 -36.32 1.51 -27.86
C SER A 487 -37.67 2.00 -27.31
N GLY A 488 -37.64 3.14 -26.58
CA GLY A 488 -38.75 4.12 -26.60
C GLY A 488 -39.05 4.88 -25.30
N GLN A 489 -38.83 6.20 -25.31
CA GLN A 489 -39.28 7.21 -24.33
C GLN A 489 -38.76 7.13 -22.88
N ILE A 490 -38.75 8.31 -22.23
CA ILE A 490 -38.33 8.55 -20.84
C ILE A 490 -39.57 8.51 -19.95
N ASN A 491 -39.52 7.75 -18.85
CA ASN A 491 -40.42 7.82 -17.69
C ASN A 491 -39.62 7.42 -16.43
N ASP A 492 -40.09 7.83 -15.24
CA ASP A 492 -39.36 7.66 -13.98
C ASP A 492 -39.36 6.19 -13.48
N GLU A 493 -38.24 5.47 -13.67
CA GLU A 493 -38.12 4.06 -13.26
C GLU A 493 -36.81 3.70 -12.51
N PHE A 494 -36.89 2.66 -11.69
CA PHE A 494 -35.88 2.28 -10.69
C PHE A 494 -34.61 1.65 -11.30
N VAL A 495 -33.44 2.25 -11.09
CA VAL A 495 -32.18 1.75 -11.67
C VAL A 495 -31.51 0.67 -10.80
N ILE A 496 -31.32 -0.50 -11.40
CA ILE A 496 -30.77 -1.71 -10.77
C ILE A 496 -29.33 -1.95 -11.23
N VAL A 497 -28.43 -2.38 -10.34
CA VAL A 497 -27.07 -2.81 -10.70
C VAL A 497 -26.83 -4.25 -10.23
N PRO A 498 -26.43 -5.18 -11.11
CA PRO A 498 -25.95 -6.50 -10.74
C PRO A 498 -24.46 -6.41 -10.34
N PHE A 499 -23.97 -7.41 -9.60
CA PHE A 499 -22.53 -7.59 -9.44
C PHE A 499 -21.97 -8.30 -10.69
N PRO A 500 -20.75 -7.94 -11.16
CA PRO A 500 -20.07 -8.72 -12.19
C PRO A 500 -19.75 -10.13 -11.66
N THR A 501 -19.84 -11.13 -12.53
CA THR A 501 -19.37 -12.49 -12.22
C THR A 501 -17.84 -12.54 -12.23
N PRO A 502 -17.18 -13.29 -11.32
CA PRO A 502 -15.77 -13.60 -11.48
C PRO A 502 -15.58 -14.44 -12.75
N ASN A 503 -14.78 -13.98 -13.69
CA ASN A 503 -14.35 -14.80 -14.80
C ASN A 503 -13.54 -16.00 -14.28
N LYS A 504 -13.77 -17.17 -14.86
CA LYS A 504 -12.76 -18.24 -14.86
C LYS A 504 -11.63 -17.87 -15.82
N SER A 505 -10.48 -18.49 -15.63
CA SER A 505 -9.29 -18.31 -16.45
C SER A 505 -9.46 -18.89 -17.87
N ASP A 506 -8.53 -18.47 -18.76
CA ASP A 506 -8.15 -19.09 -20.03
C ASP A 506 -9.24 -19.05 -21.15
N GLU A 507 -9.07 -18.40 -22.31
CA GLU A 507 -7.93 -18.42 -23.25
C GLU A 507 -7.88 -17.19 -24.23
N ILE A 508 -6.64 -16.73 -24.51
CA ILE A 508 -6.06 -16.39 -25.84
C ILE A 508 -6.70 -15.33 -26.79
N ASN A 509 -5.90 -14.29 -27.07
CA ASN A 509 -5.74 -13.44 -28.27
C ASN A 509 -6.75 -12.33 -28.70
N LYS A 510 -6.20 -11.09 -28.61
CA LYS A 510 -6.02 -10.06 -29.66
C LYS A 510 -7.17 -9.19 -30.22
N GLU A 511 -6.74 -7.93 -30.41
CA GLU A 511 -7.09 -6.94 -31.44
C GLU A 511 -8.30 -5.99 -31.29
N ASP A 512 -8.06 -4.79 -31.85
CA ASP A 512 -8.85 -3.56 -32.04
C ASP A 512 -9.47 -2.79 -30.86
N ARG A 513 -9.15 -1.49 -30.84
CA ARG A 513 -9.82 -0.45 -30.05
C ARG A 513 -10.90 0.23 -30.91
N ASN A 514 -12.16 0.20 -30.50
CA ASN A 514 -13.09 1.31 -30.81
C ASN A 514 -14.25 1.36 -29.80
N PRO A 515 -14.62 2.51 -29.21
CA PRO A 515 -15.56 2.56 -28.10
C PRO A 515 -16.99 2.94 -28.53
N ASP A 516 -17.62 2.17 -29.43
CA ASP A 516 -19.06 2.36 -29.71
C ASP A 516 -19.80 1.09 -30.20
N SER A 517 -20.34 0.33 -29.26
CA SER A 517 -21.52 -0.54 -29.44
C SER A 517 -22.05 -1.00 -28.06
N GLY A 518 -23.34 -1.22 -27.85
CA GLY A 518 -24.46 -1.16 -28.79
C GLY A 518 -25.56 -2.21 -28.54
N GLU A 519 -25.48 -2.98 -27.46
CA GLU A 519 -26.43 -4.06 -27.13
C GLU A 519 -27.42 -3.64 -26.03
N GLU A 520 -28.50 -2.94 -26.41
CA GLU A 520 -29.66 -2.76 -25.53
C GLU A 520 -30.17 -4.13 -25.03
N THR A 521 -30.56 -4.21 -23.76
CA THR A 521 -31.22 -5.40 -23.22
C THR A 521 -32.51 -5.01 -22.51
N ALA A 522 -33.65 -5.37 -23.13
CA ALA A 522 -34.96 -4.78 -22.83
C ALA A 522 -35.31 -4.79 -21.34
N ILE A 523 -35.71 -3.61 -20.90
CA ILE A 523 -36.22 -3.30 -19.57
C ILE A 523 -37.69 -3.73 -19.53
N LYS A 524 -38.17 -4.16 -18.36
CA LYS A 524 -39.60 -4.40 -18.14
C LYS A 524 -40.07 -3.67 -16.90
N SER A 525 -40.97 -2.72 -17.14
CA SER A 525 -41.55 -1.83 -16.14
C SER A 525 -42.64 -2.49 -15.30
N PHE A 526 -42.94 -1.87 -14.16
CA PHE A 526 -44.10 -2.17 -13.31
C PHE A 526 -44.83 -0.86 -13.00
N THR A 527 -46.16 -0.90 -13.02
CA THR A 527 -47.03 0.28 -12.94
C THR A 527 -47.57 0.52 -11.53
N GLU A 528 -48.03 1.76 -11.26
CA GLU A 528 -48.69 2.10 -9.97
C GLU A 528 -49.87 1.18 -9.61
N ALA A 529 -50.54 0.62 -10.62
CA ALA A 529 -51.68 -0.27 -10.45
C ALA A 529 -51.30 -1.58 -9.75
N GLU A 530 -50.07 -2.07 -9.94
CA GLU A 530 -49.63 -3.37 -9.40
C GLU A 530 -49.27 -3.26 -7.91
N ILE A 531 -48.72 -2.11 -7.48
CA ILE A 531 -48.49 -1.78 -6.06
C ILE A 531 -49.82 -1.62 -5.29
N LYS A 532 -50.94 -1.43 -5.99
CA LYS A 532 -52.25 -1.15 -5.39
C LYS A 532 -53.01 -2.39 -4.90
N ASN A 533 -52.56 -3.60 -5.29
CA ASN A 533 -53.39 -4.81 -5.25
C ASN A 533 -53.03 -5.88 -4.20
N ASN A 534 -52.00 -5.68 -3.35
CA ASN A 534 -51.69 -6.65 -2.27
C ASN A 534 -51.65 -6.02 -0.86
N PRO A 535 -52.76 -6.08 -0.09
CA PRO A 535 -52.83 -5.49 1.25
C PRO A 535 -52.06 -6.23 2.36
N LYS A 536 -51.35 -7.34 2.07
CA LYS A 536 -50.77 -8.21 3.12
C LYS A 536 -49.25 -8.09 3.32
N SER A 537 -48.55 -7.36 2.47
CA SER A 537 -47.09 -7.17 2.55
C SER A 537 -46.64 -6.01 3.46
N HIS A 538 -47.57 -5.26 4.07
CA HIS A 538 -47.31 -4.08 4.91
C HIS A 538 -46.79 -4.44 6.33
N ARG A 539 -45.82 -5.35 6.40
CA ARG A 539 -44.91 -5.55 7.55
C ARG A 539 -43.53 -5.91 7.01
N ILE A 540 -42.82 -4.88 6.56
CA ILE A 540 -41.39 -4.98 6.30
C ILE A 540 -40.69 -5.47 7.58
N ARG A 541 -39.81 -6.46 7.41
CA ARG A 541 -39.08 -7.09 8.52
C ARG A 541 -37.89 -6.21 8.91
N ASP A 542 -37.44 -6.32 10.16
CA ASP A 542 -36.16 -5.73 10.56
C ASP A 542 -35.06 -6.19 9.59
N ASN A 543 -34.23 -5.24 9.14
CA ASN A 543 -33.15 -5.36 8.14
C ASN A 543 -33.48 -5.00 6.67
N SER A 544 -34.57 -4.29 6.37
CA SER A 544 -34.68 -3.64 5.04
C SER A 544 -33.61 -2.56 4.85
N TRP A 545 -32.67 -2.85 3.94
CA TRP A 545 -31.74 -1.90 3.32
C TRP A 545 -32.33 -1.48 1.98
N ILE A 546 -32.59 -0.19 1.81
CA ILE A 546 -33.14 0.40 0.60
C ILE A 546 -32.10 1.34 0.02
N VAL A 547 -31.75 1.16 -1.25
CA VAL A 547 -30.86 2.08 -1.99
C VAL A 547 -31.70 2.82 -3.03
N VAL A 548 -31.68 4.15 -2.98
CA VAL A 548 -32.36 5.03 -3.95
C VAL A 548 -31.33 5.93 -4.65
N ARG A 549 -31.67 6.42 -5.84
CA ARG A 549 -30.80 7.26 -6.65
C ARG A 549 -31.48 8.58 -6.97
N ASP A 550 -30.72 9.66 -6.84
CA ASP A 550 -31.01 11.04 -7.26
C ASP A 550 -32.22 11.72 -6.57
N SER A 551 -33.23 10.96 -6.14
CA SER A 551 -34.40 11.41 -5.37
C SER A 551 -34.86 10.35 -4.35
N ILE A 552 -35.77 10.74 -3.46
CA ILE A 552 -36.39 9.86 -2.47
C ILE A 552 -37.87 9.65 -2.86
N PRO A 553 -38.26 8.48 -3.40
CA PRO A 553 -39.54 8.31 -4.07
C PRO A 553 -40.71 8.16 -3.08
N GLU A 554 -41.85 8.75 -3.42
CA GLU A 554 -43.11 8.74 -2.64
C GLU A 554 -43.61 7.32 -2.28
N SER A 555 -43.19 6.29 -3.01
CA SER A 555 -43.50 4.89 -2.71
C SER A 555 -43.05 4.43 -1.32
N LEU A 556 -42.04 5.09 -0.74
CA LEU A 556 -41.55 4.81 0.62
C LEU A 556 -42.54 5.24 1.73
N LYS A 557 -43.50 6.14 1.46
CA LYS A 557 -44.58 6.53 2.40
C LYS A 557 -45.42 5.36 2.91
N LYS A 558 -45.35 4.20 2.26
CA LYS A 558 -46.11 2.98 2.58
C LYS A 558 -45.40 2.06 3.59
N LEU A 559 -44.26 2.49 4.14
CA LEU A 559 -43.36 1.66 4.94
C LEU A 559 -43.24 2.20 6.38
N ASP A 560 -43.58 1.39 7.38
CA ASP A 560 -43.56 1.81 8.79
C ASP A 560 -42.12 1.99 9.35
N GLU A 561 -41.18 1.11 8.96
CA GLU A 561 -39.80 1.11 9.44
C GLU A 561 -38.80 0.71 8.34
N ILE A 562 -37.66 1.41 8.28
CA ILE A 562 -36.52 1.14 7.39
C ILE A 562 -35.25 1.01 8.25
N TRP A 563 -34.41 -0.02 8.01
CA TRP A 563 -33.17 -0.17 8.76
C TRP A 563 -32.02 0.67 8.20
N VAL A 564 -31.85 0.68 6.87
CA VAL A 564 -30.89 1.53 6.17
C VAL A 564 -31.58 2.14 4.94
N LEU A 565 -31.58 3.47 4.84
CA LEU A 565 -31.92 4.19 3.61
C LEU A 565 -30.66 4.84 3.04
N GLU A 566 -30.16 4.33 1.91
CA GLU A 566 -28.97 4.85 1.23
C GLU A 566 -29.39 5.65 0.00
N VAL A 567 -29.16 6.97 0.03
CA VAL A 567 -29.54 7.93 -1.01
C VAL A 567 -28.28 8.34 -1.76
N ARG A 568 -28.18 8.01 -3.05
CA ARG A 568 -26.99 8.28 -3.87
C ARG A 568 -27.30 9.29 -4.97
N ASN A 569 -26.64 10.44 -4.99
CA ASN A 569 -26.78 11.42 -6.06
C ASN A 569 -25.72 11.20 -7.15
N TYR A 570 -26.10 10.65 -8.29
CA TYR A 570 -25.26 10.55 -9.48
C TYR A 570 -25.42 11.77 -10.40
N ASN A 571 -26.47 12.56 -10.24
CA ASN A 571 -26.63 13.86 -10.90
C ASN A 571 -25.87 14.97 -10.15
N PHE A 572 -24.58 15.13 -10.46
CA PHE A 572 -23.70 16.13 -9.83
C PHE A 572 -24.15 17.60 -9.99
N GLU A 573 -25.02 17.90 -10.96
CA GLU A 573 -25.57 19.25 -11.16
C GLU A 573 -26.67 19.56 -10.14
N ASN A 574 -27.60 18.63 -9.92
CA ASN A 574 -28.75 18.83 -9.03
C ASN A 574 -28.48 18.45 -7.58
N GLU A 575 -29.31 18.95 -6.67
CA GLU A 575 -29.27 18.64 -5.24
C GLU A 575 -30.40 17.69 -4.84
N ILE A 576 -30.07 16.69 -4.00
CA ILE A 576 -31.06 15.77 -3.43
C ILE A 576 -32.11 16.60 -2.69
N GLN A 577 -33.38 16.46 -3.10
CA GLN A 577 -34.49 17.03 -2.35
C GLN A 577 -34.89 16.08 -1.22
N ILE A 578 -34.78 16.54 0.03
CA ILE A 578 -35.23 15.80 1.21
C ILE A 578 -36.71 16.16 1.46
N PRO A 579 -37.67 15.24 1.25
CA PRO A 579 -39.09 15.54 1.43
C PRO A 579 -39.47 15.54 2.92
N ASP A 580 -40.43 16.37 3.30
CA ASP A 580 -40.81 16.53 4.72
C ASP A 580 -41.43 15.24 5.31
N TRP A 581 -42.16 14.48 4.50
CA TRP A 581 -42.78 13.21 4.89
C TRP A 581 -41.79 12.11 5.27
N ILE A 582 -40.48 12.30 5.07
CA ILE A 582 -39.48 11.32 5.50
C ILE A 582 -39.46 11.14 7.03
N GLY A 583 -39.88 12.17 7.79
CA GLY A 583 -40.03 12.11 9.24
C GLY A 583 -41.22 11.28 9.73
N ASP A 584 -42.18 10.95 8.85
CA ASP A 584 -43.30 10.06 9.18
C ASP A 584 -42.88 8.57 9.20
N ILE A 585 -41.67 8.25 8.71
CA ILE A 585 -41.13 6.89 8.60
C ILE A 585 -40.06 6.67 9.66
N LYS A 586 -40.12 5.55 10.38
CA LYS A 586 -39.08 5.18 11.34
C LYS A 586 -37.83 4.66 10.61
N ILE A 587 -36.89 5.56 10.31
CA ILE A 587 -35.59 5.20 9.71
C ILE A 587 -34.55 5.04 10.82
N ARG A 588 -33.85 3.91 10.91
CA ARG A 588 -32.75 3.75 11.89
C ARG A 588 -31.44 4.38 11.44
N ASN A 589 -31.09 4.17 10.17
CA ASN A 589 -29.86 4.68 9.57
C ASN A 589 -30.19 5.31 8.21
N ILE A 590 -29.71 6.53 7.95
CA ILE A 590 -29.79 7.17 6.63
C ILE A 590 -28.39 7.54 6.16
N SER A 591 -28.08 7.25 4.90
CA SER A 591 -26.74 7.38 4.31
C SER A 591 -26.83 8.17 3.01
N VAL A 592 -26.34 9.41 3.01
CA VAL A 592 -26.42 10.34 1.87
C VAL A 592 -25.06 10.40 1.19
N ILE A 593 -24.99 9.99 -0.07
CA ILE A 593 -23.74 9.87 -0.83
C ILE A 593 -23.72 10.87 -1.99
N ASN A 594 -22.56 11.49 -2.18
CA ASN A 594 -22.23 12.60 -3.08
C ASN A 594 -22.81 13.96 -2.60
N LYS A 595 -23.33 14.78 -3.51
CA LYS A 595 -23.65 16.20 -3.30
C LYS A 595 -24.88 16.40 -2.39
N THR A 596 -24.67 17.02 -1.23
CA THR A 596 -25.72 17.47 -0.29
C THR A 596 -25.29 18.75 0.43
N THR A 597 -26.24 19.57 0.85
CA THR A 597 -26.03 20.90 1.46
C THR A 597 -26.12 20.87 2.99
N PRO A 598 -25.48 21.80 3.72
CA PRO A 598 -25.66 21.95 5.17
C PRO A 598 -27.13 22.10 5.58
N GLU A 599 -27.93 22.76 4.75
CA GLU A 599 -29.38 22.95 4.90
C GLU A 599 -30.11 21.60 4.84
N ASN A 600 -29.80 20.74 3.86
CA ASN A 600 -30.35 19.39 3.77
C ASN A 600 -29.91 18.52 4.96
N ILE A 601 -28.64 18.59 5.39
CA ILE A 601 -28.16 17.86 6.57
C ILE A 601 -28.94 18.31 7.81
N LYS A 602 -29.11 19.61 8.02
CA LYS A 602 -29.90 20.19 9.12
C LYS A 602 -31.38 19.79 9.04
N LYS A 603 -31.95 19.70 7.83
CA LYS A 603 -33.33 19.23 7.60
C LYS A 603 -33.49 17.75 7.98
N ILE A 604 -32.58 16.87 7.55
CA ILE A 604 -32.58 15.46 7.95
C ILE A 604 -32.48 15.34 9.48
N LYS A 605 -31.53 16.02 10.12
CA LYS A 605 -31.40 16.06 11.60
C LYS A 605 -32.69 16.48 12.31
N SER A 606 -33.42 17.45 11.74
CA SER A 606 -34.67 17.96 12.33
C SER A 606 -35.88 17.05 12.12
N LEU A 607 -35.91 16.25 11.04
CA LEU A 607 -37.01 15.33 10.74
C LEU A 607 -36.77 13.93 11.33
N LEU A 608 -35.52 13.56 11.56
CA LEU A 608 -35.06 12.23 11.96
C LEU A 608 -34.08 12.32 13.15
N PRO A 609 -34.53 12.74 14.35
CA PRO A 609 -33.65 12.99 15.50
C PRO A 609 -33.05 11.72 16.12
N GLU A 610 -33.75 10.59 16.06
CA GLU A 610 -33.32 9.29 16.62
C GLU A 610 -32.57 8.40 15.60
N THR A 611 -32.26 8.95 14.43
CA THR A 611 -31.65 8.23 13.30
C THR A 611 -30.14 8.48 13.26
N LYS A 612 -29.33 7.44 13.02
CA LYS A 612 -27.91 7.62 12.71
C LYS A 612 -27.79 8.18 11.28
N ILE A 613 -27.19 9.35 11.12
CA ILE A 613 -27.09 10.04 9.83
C ILE A 613 -25.65 9.96 9.35
N TYR A 614 -25.47 9.45 8.14
CA TYR A 614 -24.19 9.37 7.45
C TYR A 614 -24.22 10.26 6.20
N VAL A 615 -23.15 11.01 5.96
CA VAL A 615 -22.96 11.89 4.79
C VAL A 615 -21.60 11.58 4.20
N ASN A 616 -21.55 11.14 2.93
CA ASN A 616 -20.32 10.67 2.28
C ASN A 616 -19.54 9.66 3.13
N ARG A 617 -20.27 8.74 3.77
CA ARG A 617 -19.80 7.68 4.71
C ARG A 617 -19.43 8.17 6.12
N VAL A 618 -19.15 9.47 6.30
CA VAL A 618 -18.93 10.12 7.60
C VAL A 618 -20.21 10.10 8.44
N ARG A 619 -20.16 9.66 9.71
CA ARG A 619 -21.29 9.80 10.63
C ARG A 619 -21.39 11.25 11.14
N VAL A 620 -22.56 11.86 10.97
CA VAL A 620 -22.84 13.24 11.41
C VAL A 620 -23.94 13.32 12.49
N GLN A 621 -24.63 12.21 12.78
CA GLN A 621 -25.55 12.02 13.93
C GLN A 621 -25.56 10.55 14.33
#